data_AF-A0A1R0KFF2-F1
#
_entry.id   AF-A0A1R0KFF2-F1
#
_cell.length_a   1.000
_cell.length_b   1.000
_cell.length_c   1.000
_cell.angle_alpha   90.00
_cell.angle_beta   90.00
_cell.angle_gamma   90.00
#
_symmetry.space_group_name_H-M   'P 1'
#
loop_
_entity.id
_entity.type
_entity.pdbx_description
1 polymer ?
#
loop_
_entity_poly.entity_id
_entity_poly.type
_entity_poly.pdbx_seq_one_letter_code
_entity_poly.pdbx_strand_id
1 'polypeptide(L)'
;MTKTYDRRAFAVAYLEAQPDYSHPFIDDEAEYNALFAHREQLLKGLESLYGLELTDAGVSDRTDGSVLFMLFRSTARNHLAVKASGFLEGGLLIKVLERSGQGEPVFKSMERSIDLRERLWESYVDTMELLLGILLGDRADAVFTAADLREIGVDDTEPRAS
;
A
#
# COMPACT_ATOMS: atom_id res chain seq x y z
N MET A 1 -14.96 5.55 15.52
CA MET A 1 -15.21 5.76 14.08
C MET A 1 -15.25 4.38 13.43
N THR A 2 -16.25 4.11 12.60
CA THR A 2 -16.31 2.87 11.81
C THR A 2 -15.26 2.95 10.71
N LYS A 3 -14.45 1.90 10.52
CA LYS A 3 -13.48 1.82 9.41
C LYS A 3 -14.23 1.78 8.09
N THR A 4 -13.84 2.64 7.15
CA THR A 4 -14.44 2.77 5.82
C THR A 4 -13.42 2.42 4.74
N TYR A 5 -13.93 1.90 3.64
CA TYR A 5 -13.16 1.47 2.49
C TYR A 5 -13.68 2.23 1.27
N ASP A 6 -13.04 3.35 1.00
CA ASP A 6 -13.20 4.08 -0.25
C ASP A 6 -12.21 3.54 -1.31
N ARG A 7 -12.20 4.20 -2.46
CA ARG A 7 -11.30 3.85 -3.56
C ARG A 7 -9.83 3.96 -3.19
N ARG A 8 -9.46 4.88 -2.31
CA ARG A 8 -8.08 5.00 -1.82
C ARG A 8 -7.72 3.78 -0.99
N ALA A 9 -8.61 3.36 -0.08
CA ALA A 9 -8.43 2.15 0.70
C ALA A 9 -8.31 0.91 -0.20
N PHE A 10 -9.03 0.85 -1.32
CA PHE A 10 -8.89 -0.23 -2.31
C PHE A 10 -7.51 -0.24 -2.98
N ALA A 11 -6.97 0.93 -3.38
CA ALA A 11 -5.61 1.03 -3.90
C ALA A 11 -4.54 0.60 -2.86
N VAL A 12 -4.71 1.00 -1.60
CA VAL A 12 -3.82 0.64 -0.50
C VAL A 12 -3.87 -0.87 -0.21
N ALA A 13 -5.08 -1.46 -0.15
CA ALA A 13 -5.23 -2.91 0.04
C ALA A 13 -4.55 -3.71 -1.08
N TYR A 14 -4.59 -3.21 -2.32
CA TYR A 14 -3.84 -3.83 -3.42
C TYR A 14 -2.33 -3.83 -3.16
N LEU A 15 -1.77 -2.70 -2.69
CA LEU A 15 -0.35 -2.59 -2.36
C LEU A 15 0.03 -3.50 -1.20
N GLU A 16 -0.76 -3.49 -0.12
CA GLU A 16 -0.50 -4.27 1.10
C GLU A 16 -0.52 -5.79 0.87
N ALA A 17 -1.31 -6.25 -0.10
CA ALA A 17 -1.36 -7.65 -0.51
C ALA A 17 -0.19 -8.08 -1.42
N GLN A 18 0.70 -7.17 -1.84
CA GLN A 18 1.84 -7.55 -2.68
C GLN A 18 2.99 -8.13 -1.84
N PRO A 19 3.72 -9.15 -2.34
CA PRO A 19 4.85 -9.75 -1.63
C PRO A 19 6.00 -8.77 -1.30
N ASP A 20 6.17 -7.74 -2.13
CA ASP A 20 7.24 -6.73 -1.97
C ASP A 20 6.85 -5.58 -1.03
N TYR A 21 5.64 -5.60 -0.45
CA TYR A 21 5.20 -4.56 0.47
C TYR A 21 6.07 -4.55 1.73
N SER A 22 6.46 -3.36 2.19
CA SER A 22 7.26 -3.25 3.41
C SER A 22 6.42 -3.69 4.61
N HIS A 23 6.73 -4.84 5.18
CA HIS A 23 6.08 -5.31 6.40
C HIS A 23 6.74 -4.67 7.63
N PRO A 24 6.00 -4.54 8.74
CA PRO A 24 6.63 -4.43 10.05
C PRO A 24 7.68 -5.53 10.21
N PHE A 25 8.72 -5.28 11.00
CA PHE A 25 9.68 -6.32 11.33
C PHE A 25 8.96 -7.41 12.14
N ILE A 26 8.72 -8.57 11.52
CA ILE A 26 8.04 -9.73 12.09
C ILE A 26 9.02 -10.89 12.04
N ASP A 27 9.47 -11.35 13.22
CA ASP A 27 10.42 -12.47 13.34
C ASP A 27 9.74 -13.84 13.19
N ASP A 28 8.43 -13.92 13.42
CA ASP A 28 7.66 -15.17 13.39
C ASP A 28 7.04 -15.41 12.00
N GLU A 29 7.44 -16.51 11.35
CA GLU A 29 6.96 -16.88 10.01
C GLU A 29 5.44 -17.16 9.97
N ALA A 30 4.87 -17.72 11.03
CA ALA A 30 3.43 -18.00 11.09
C ALA A 30 2.64 -16.70 11.22
N GLU A 31 3.14 -15.74 11.99
CA GLU A 31 2.58 -14.39 12.11
C GLU A 31 2.65 -13.63 10.79
N TYR A 32 3.81 -13.69 10.10
CA TYR A 32 3.98 -13.14 8.75
C TYR A 32 2.98 -13.72 7.76
N ASN A 33 2.85 -15.05 7.71
CA ASN A 33 1.93 -15.74 6.79
C ASN A 33 0.46 -15.42 7.10
N ALA A 34 0.09 -15.31 8.39
CA ALA A 34 -1.26 -14.93 8.80
C ALA A 34 -1.59 -13.50 8.36
N LEU A 35 -0.65 -12.58 8.51
CA LEU A 35 -0.80 -11.19 8.06
C LEU A 35 -0.94 -11.09 6.54
N PHE A 36 -0.10 -11.80 5.80
CA PHE A 36 -0.18 -11.83 4.35
C PHE A 36 -1.52 -12.39 3.87
N ALA A 37 -1.95 -13.54 4.42
CA ALA A 37 -3.24 -14.14 4.09
C ALA A 37 -4.43 -13.22 4.41
N HIS A 38 -4.37 -12.50 5.54
CA HIS A 38 -5.38 -11.50 5.90
C HIS A 38 -5.48 -10.38 4.85
N ARG A 39 -4.35 -9.84 4.40
CA ARG A 39 -4.30 -8.75 3.40
C ARG A 39 -4.81 -9.21 2.04
N GLU A 40 -4.46 -10.41 1.61
CA GLU A 40 -5.04 -11.01 0.39
C GLU A 40 -6.55 -11.20 0.51
N GLN A 41 -7.05 -11.66 1.67
CA GLN A 41 -8.48 -11.83 1.90
C GLN A 41 -9.22 -10.49 1.90
N LEU A 42 -8.64 -9.46 2.51
CA LEU A 42 -9.18 -8.10 2.50
C LEU A 42 -9.28 -7.56 1.07
N LEU A 43 -8.20 -7.69 0.28
CA LEU A 43 -8.21 -7.27 -1.13
C LEU A 43 -9.33 -7.96 -1.91
N LYS A 44 -9.45 -9.29 -1.82
CA LYS A 44 -10.51 -10.05 -2.49
C LYS A 44 -11.91 -9.62 -2.05
N GLY A 45 -12.08 -9.29 -0.77
CA GLY A 45 -13.32 -8.73 -0.24
C GLY A 45 -13.69 -7.41 -0.93
N LEU A 46 -12.72 -6.50 -1.05
CA LEU A 46 -12.91 -5.22 -1.73
C LEU A 46 -13.16 -5.39 -3.24
N GLU A 47 -12.44 -6.28 -3.92
CA GLU A 47 -12.69 -6.62 -5.32
C GLU A 47 -14.13 -7.10 -5.54
N SER A 48 -14.66 -7.92 -4.62
CA SER A 48 -16.04 -8.38 -4.65
C SER A 48 -17.04 -7.25 -4.43
N LEU A 49 -16.83 -6.38 -3.44
CA LEU A 49 -17.72 -5.26 -3.13
C LEU A 49 -17.76 -4.24 -4.30
N TYR A 50 -16.59 -3.90 -4.83
CA TYR A 50 -16.49 -2.99 -5.97
C TYR A 50 -16.92 -3.64 -7.29
N GLY A 51 -16.90 -4.98 -7.40
CA GLY A 51 -17.21 -5.69 -8.64
C GLY A 51 -16.11 -5.51 -9.69
N LEU A 52 -14.86 -5.44 -9.24
CA LEU A 52 -13.67 -5.27 -10.06
C LEU A 52 -12.54 -6.12 -9.49
N GLU A 53 -12.14 -7.15 -10.22
CA GLU A 53 -10.94 -7.94 -9.91
C GLU A 53 -9.72 -7.27 -10.56
N LEU A 54 -8.68 -6.99 -9.78
CA LEU A 54 -7.46 -6.31 -10.23
C LEU A 54 -6.49 -7.31 -10.86
N THR A 55 -6.94 -7.95 -11.94
CA THR A 55 -6.20 -8.88 -12.80
C THR A 55 -6.39 -8.52 -14.27
N ASP A 56 -5.53 -9.04 -15.16
CA ASP A 56 -5.66 -8.80 -16.61
C ASP A 56 -7.02 -9.27 -17.15
N ALA A 57 -7.55 -10.37 -16.60
CA ALA A 57 -8.88 -10.88 -16.94
C ALA A 57 -10.00 -10.02 -16.33
N GLY A 58 -9.87 -9.63 -15.06
CA GLY A 58 -10.87 -8.87 -14.32
C GLY A 58 -11.16 -7.47 -14.87
N VAL A 59 -10.22 -6.89 -15.63
CA VAL A 59 -10.38 -5.58 -16.29
C VAL A 59 -10.68 -5.68 -17.79
N SER A 60 -10.67 -6.88 -18.37
CA SER A 60 -10.69 -7.07 -19.83
C SER A 60 -12.00 -6.66 -20.50
N ASP A 61 -13.10 -6.64 -19.75
CA ASP A 61 -14.43 -6.21 -20.20
C ASP A 61 -14.64 -4.69 -20.08
N ARG A 62 -13.68 -3.96 -19.47
CA ARG A 62 -13.70 -2.51 -19.32
C ARG A 62 -13.07 -1.85 -20.54
N THR A 63 -13.65 -0.72 -20.98
CA THR A 63 -13.06 0.12 -22.02
C THR A 63 -11.64 0.51 -21.63
N ASP A 64 -10.66 0.21 -22.49
CA ASP A 64 -9.23 0.44 -22.27
C ASP A 64 -8.66 -0.20 -20.97
N GLY A 65 -9.39 -1.14 -20.37
CA GLY A 65 -9.09 -1.68 -19.04
C GLY A 65 -7.69 -2.28 -18.92
N SER A 66 -7.25 -3.04 -19.93
CA SER A 66 -5.91 -3.65 -19.94
C SER A 66 -4.78 -2.60 -19.96
N VAL A 67 -4.97 -1.48 -20.66
CA VAL A 67 -3.97 -0.40 -20.75
C VAL A 67 -3.91 0.37 -19.42
N LEU A 68 -5.08 0.69 -18.85
CA LEU A 68 -5.19 1.34 -17.55
C LEU A 68 -4.60 0.47 -16.45
N PHE A 69 -4.88 -0.84 -16.48
CA PHE A 69 -4.35 -1.78 -15.50
C PHE A 69 -2.84 -2.02 -15.66
N MET A 70 -2.30 -1.96 -16.89
CA MET A 70 -0.85 -1.95 -17.11
C MET A 70 -0.19 -0.75 -16.40
N LEU A 71 -0.78 0.45 -16.53
CA LEU A 71 -0.29 1.64 -15.81
C LEU A 71 -0.45 1.49 -14.30
N PHE A 72 -1.60 1.00 -13.82
CA PHE A 72 -1.86 0.75 -12.40
C PHE A 72 -0.80 -0.17 -11.77
N ARG A 73 -0.52 -1.32 -12.41
CA ARG A 73 0.53 -2.25 -11.96
C ARG A 73 1.93 -1.64 -11.99
N SER A 74 2.24 -0.84 -13.02
CA SER A 74 3.52 -0.14 -13.10
C SER A 74 3.70 0.86 -11.96
N THR A 75 2.65 1.63 -11.66
CA THR A 75 2.60 2.56 -10.52
C THR A 75 2.78 1.82 -9.20
N ALA A 76 2.07 0.71 -8.98
CA ALA A 76 2.22 -0.12 -7.79
C ALA A 76 3.65 -0.66 -7.64
N ARG A 77 4.24 -1.20 -8.72
CA ARG A 77 5.62 -1.69 -8.71
C ARG A 77 6.61 -0.58 -8.35
N ASN A 78 6.43 0.63 -8.89
CA ASN A 78 7.30 1.75 -8.57
C ASN A 78 7.16 2.19 -7.11
N HIS A 79 5.92 2.21 -6.58
CA HIS A 79 5.69 2.46 -5.16
C HIS A 79 6.45 1.47 -4.28
N LEU A 80 6.33 0.17 -4.56
CA LEU A 80 6.98 -0.91 -3.79
C LEU A 80 8.51 -0.91 -3.92
N ALA A 81 9.04 -0.42 -5.04
CA ALA A 81 10.48 -0.32 -5.27
C ALA A 81 11.15 0.81 -4.46
N VAL A 82 10.40 1.81 -4.02
CA VAL A 82 10.92 2.91 -3.21
C VAL A 82 11.09 2.43 -1.76
N LYS A 83 12.32 2.13 -1.36
CA LYS A 83 12.65 1.63 -0.01
C LYS A 83 13.22 2.70 0.90
N ALA A 84 13.00 2.54 2.20
CA ALA A 84 13.72 3.32 3.20
C ALA A 84 15.22 2.99 3.18
N SER A 85 16.05 3.95 3.61
CA SER A 85 17.47 3.68 3.79
C SER A 85 17.62 2.61 4.88
N GLY A 86 18.21 1.46 4.55
CA GLY A 86 18.28 0.28 5.42
C GLY A 86 19.21 0.40 6.63
N PHE A 87 19.40 1.61 7.17
CA PHE A 87 20.23 1.86 8.34
C PHE A 87 19.41 1.60 9.61
N LEU A 88 19.45 0.36 10.10
CA LEU A 88 18.78 -0.05 11.35
C LEU A 88 19.56 0.39 12.61
N GLU A 89 20.88 0.62 12.51
CA GLU A 89 21.71 1.09 13.63
C GLU A 89 22.34 2.47 13.33
N GLY A 90 21.58 3.53 13.58
CA GLY A 90 22.06 4.91 13.42
C GLY A 90 23.09 5.36 14.46
N GLY A 91 23.26 4.65 15.59
CA GLY A 91 24.03 5.13 16.73
C GLY A 91 25.52 5.34 16.46
N LEU A 92 26.16 4.45 15.68
CA LEU A 92 27.56 4.61 15.29
C LEU A 92 27.73 5.70 14.22
N LEU A 93 26.79 5.79 13.27
CA LEU A 93 26.79 6.80 12.22
C LEU A 93 26.65 8.21 12.81
N ILE A 94 25.74 8.39 13.77
CA ILE A 94 25.53 9.64 14.49
C ILE A 94 26.82 10.08 15.18
N LYS A 95 27.48 9.19 15.93
CA LYS A 95 28.76 9.50 16.61
C LYS A 95 29.89 9.87 15.63
N VAL A 96 29.90 9.29 14.43
CA VAL A 96 30.88 9.67 13.39
C VAL A 96 30.58 11.06 12.83
N LEU A 97 29.31 11.35 12.56
CA LEU A 97 28.83 12.63 12.05
C LEU A 97 29.00 13.79 13.05
N GLU A 98 28.82 13.52 14.34
CA GLU A 98 29.09 14.48 15.41
C GLU A 98 30.59 14.80 15.50
N ARG A 99 31.46 13.78 15.47
CA ARG A 99 32.91 13.97 15.52
C ARG A 99 33.47 14.72 14.32
N SER A 100 32.85 14.60 13.14
CA SER A 100 33.29 15.31 11.93
C SER A 100 32.87 16.78 11.91
N GLY A 101 31.97 17.20 12.81
CA GLY A 101 31.35 18.53 12.77
C GLY A 101 30.44 18.77 11.56
N GLN A 102 30.13 17.72 10.79
CA GLN A 102 29.29 17.77 9.57
C GLN A 102 27.94 17.08 9.73
N GLY A 103 27.54 16.73 10.96
CA GLY A 103 26.32 15.97 11.19
C GLY A 103 25.04 16.71 10.83
N GLU A 104 24.93 18.01 11.17
CA GLU A 104 23.68 18.76 10.96
C GLU A 104 23.27 18.85 9.47
N PRO A 105 24.16 19.20 8.51
CA PRO A 105 23.80 19.17 7.10
C PRO A 105 23.39 17.79 6.58
N VAL A 106 24.03 16.72 7.07
CA VAL A 106 23.71 15.34 6.67
C VAL A 106 22.34 14.93 7.20
N PHE A 107 22.03 15.17 8.48
CA PHE A 107 20.72 14.86 9.04
C PHE A 107 19.59 15.62 8.35
N LYS A 108 19.77 16.91 8.07
CA LYS A 108 18.80 17.69 7.28
C LYS A 108 18.57 17.11 5.89
N SER A 109 19.62 16.63 5.23
CA SER A 109 19.48 15.97 3.92
C SER A 109 18.75 14.63 4.02
N MET A 110 18.98 13.86 5.09
CA MET A 110 18.30 12.58 5.34
C MET A 110 16.82 12.80 5.65
N GLU A 111 16.49 13.74 6.53
CA GLU A 111 15.12 14.14 6.86
C GLU A 111 14.37 14.57 5.60
N ARG A 112 14.96 15.47 4.79
CA ARG A 112 14.38 15.86 3.50
C ARG A 112 14.14 14.67 2.57
N SER A 113 15.01 13.66 2.59
CA SER A 113 14.85 12.47 1.75
C SER A 113 13.68 11.60 2.22
N ILE A 114 13.43 11.55 3.53
CA ILE A 114 12.27 10.87 4.12
C ILE A 114 10.98 11.59 3.71
N ASP A 115 10.92 12.92 3.86
CA ASP A 115 9.75 13.72 3.45
C ASP A 115 9.43 13.56 1.96
N LEU A 116 10.47 13.62 1.10
CA LEU A 116 10.30 13.45 -0.34
C LEU A 116 9.82 12.04 -0.70
N ARG A 117 10.28 11.02 0.03
CA ARG A 117 9.82 9.65 -0.14
C ARG A 117 8.35 9.51 0.21
N GLU A 118 7.93 10.04 1.35
CA GLU A 118 6.53 9.98 1.80
C GLU A 118 5.59 10.64 0.79
N ARG A 119 5.97 11.83 0.30
CA ARG A 119 5.21 12.52 -0.77
C ARG A 119 5.17 11.74 -2.08
N LEU A 120 6.26 11.05 -2.43
CA LEU A 120 6.31 10.22 -3.62
C LEU A 120 5.40 9.00 -3.48
N TRP A 121 5.40 8.35 -2.31
CA TRP A 121 4.47 7.26 -2.00
C TRP A 121 3.01 7.71 -2.10
N GLU A 122 2.65 8.83 -1.46
CA GLU A 122 1.31 9.41 -1.56
C GLU A 122 0.92 9.67 -3.03
N SER A 123 1.81 10.26 -3.82
CA SER A 123 1.55 10.55 -5.24
C SER A 123 1.30 9.29 -6.08
N TYR A 124 1.97 8.17 -5.78
CA TYR A 124 1.67 6.90 -6.44
C TYR A 124 0.30 6.35 -6.03
N VAL A 125 -0.08 6.45 -4.75
CA VAL A 125 -1.43 6.06 -4.29
C VAL A 125 -2.50 6.93 -4.94
N ASP A 126 -2.28 8.25 -5.04
CA ASP A 126 -3.20 9.17 -5.73
C ASP A 126 -3.39 8.79 -7.20
N THR A 127 -2.28 8.41 -7.87
CA THR A 127 -2.33 7.94 -9.27
C THR A 127 -3.13 6.64 -9.37
N MET A 128 -2.90 5.68 -8.47
CA MET A 128 -3.65 4.42 -8.43
C MET A 128 -5.13 4.66 -8.17
N GLU A 129 -5.45 5.56 -7.25
CA GLU A 129 -6.82 5.94 -6.91
C GLU A 129 -7.53 6.54 -8.13
N LEU A 130 -6.89 7.46 -8.87
CA LEU A 130 -7.47 8.03 -10.10
C LEU A 130 -7.72 6.96 -11.18
N LEU A 131 -6.79 6.01 -11.34
CA LEU A 131 -6.94 4.91 -12.30
C LEU A 131 -8.10 3.98 -11.90
N LEU A 132 -8.26 3.68 -10.61
CA LEU A 132 -9.43 2.96 -10.12
C LEU A 132 -10.71 3.72 -10.40
N GLY A 133 -10.70 5.06 -10.33
CA GLY A 133 -11.89 5.86 -10.60
C GLY A 133 -12.37 5.68 -12.03
N ILE A 134 -11.44 5.59 -12.97
CA ILE A 134 -11.73 5.32 -14.38
C ILE A 134 -12.21 3.86 -14.56
N LEU A 135 -11.54 2.88 -13.95
CA LEU A 135 -11.87 1.46 -14.07
C LEU A 135 -13.23 1.08 -13.45
N LEU A 136 -13.61 1.76 -12.38
CA LEU A 136 -14.86 1.51 -11.64
C LEU A 136 -16.08 2.19 -12.27
N GLY A 137 -15.88 3.24 -13.09
CA GLY A 137 -16.97 3.98 -13.72
C GLY A 137 -17.97 4.50 -12.69
N ASP A 138 -19.25 4.14 -12.84
CA ASP A 138 -20.33 4.60 -11.95
C ASP A 138 -20.14 4.19 -10.48
N ARG A 139 -19.29 3.19 -10.19
CA ARG A 139 -18.98 2.75 -8.82
C ARG A 139 -17.80 3.48 -8.19
N ALA A 140 -17.21 4.46 -8.88
CA ALA A 140 -15.99 5.14 -8.45
C ALA A 140 -16.12 5.87 -7.09
N ASP A 141 -17.33 6.32 -6.74
CA ASP A 141 -17.61 7.05 -5.49
C ASP A 141 -18.24 6.15 -4.41
N ALA A 142 -18.33 4.84 -4.64
CA ALA A 142 -18.81 3.90 -3.63
C ALA A 142 -17.85 3.88 -2.42
N VAL A 143 -18.43 3.87 -1.23
CA VAL A 143 -17.72 3.73 0.05
C VAL A 143 -18.36 2.58 0.82
N PHE A 144 -17.55 1.60 1.18
CA PHE A 144 -17.97 0.46 1.98
C PHE A 144 -17.48 0.60 3.42
N THR A 145 -18.01 -0.23 4.30
CA THR A 145 -17.72 -0.25 5.73
C THR A 145 -17.21 -1.63 6.14
N ALA A 146 -16.64 -1.72 7.34
CA ALA A 146 -16.34 -3.00 7.96
C ALA A 146 -17.57 -3.93 8.08
N ALA A 147 -18.79 -3.38 8.13
CA ALA A 147 -20.00 -4.21 8.14
C ALA A 147 -20.23 -4.89 6.79
N ASP A 148 -20.04 -4.18 5.68
CA ASP A 148 -20.21 -4.73 4.33
C ASP A 148 -19.21 -5.87 4.05
N LEU A 149 -17.97 -5.74 4.53
CA LEU A 149 -16.97 -6.82 4.46
C LEU A 149 -17.41 -8.04 5.27
N ARG A 150 -17.92 -7.84 6.49
CA ARG A 150 -18.42 -8.95 7.32
C ARG A 150 -19.64 -9.64 6.71
N GLU A 151 -20.51 -8.90 6.02
CA GLU A 151 -21.67 -9.48 5.30
C GLU A 151 -21.24 -10.46 4.20
N ILE A 152 -20.07 -10.27 3.60
CA ILE A 152 -19.47 -11.21 2.64
C ILE A 152 -18.46 -12.18 3.27
N GLY A 153 -18.37 -12.22 4.61
CA GLY A 153 -17.53 -13.17 5.36
C GLY A 153 -16.05 -12.78 5.47
N VAL A 154 -15.70 -11.51 5.28
CA VAL A 154 -14.34 -10.98 5.44
C VAL A 154 -14.23 -10.26 6.79
N ASP A 155 -13.29 -10.70 7.64
CA ASP A 155 -12.89 -9.98 8.85
C ASP A 155 -11.77 -9.00 8.50
N ASP A 156 -11.96 -7.73 8.84
CA ASP A 156 -11.05 -6.64 8.53
C ASP A 156 -10.14 -6.25 9.71
N THR A 157 -10.13 -7.08 10.75
CA THR A 157 -9.24 -6.99 11.91
C THR A 157 -7.90 -7.63 11.58
N GLU A 158 -6.86 -6.81 11.48
CA GLU A 158 -5.50 -7.29 11.22
C GLU A 158 -5.04 -8.24 12.35
N PRO A 159 -4.48 -9.42 12.02
CA PRO A 159 -3.89 -10.28 13.03
C PRO A 159 -2.76 -9.51 13.71
N ARG A 160 -2.83 -9.36 15.03
CA ARG A 160 -1.83 -8.59 15.77
C ARG A 160 -0.49 -9.27 15.69
N ALA A 161 0.53 -8.47 15.34
CA ALA A 161 1.89 -8.78 15.72
C ALA A 161 2.02 -8.69 17.24
N SER A 162 2.59 -9.72 17.85
CA SER A 162 2.76 -9.81 19.32
C SER A 162 3.84 -8.86 19.83
#